data_AF-A0A090VJU1-F1
#
_entry.id   AF-A0A090VJU1-F1
#
_cell.length_a   1.000
_cell.length_b   1.000
_cell.length_c   1.000
_cell.angle_alpha   90.00
_cell.angle_beta   90.00
_cell.angle_gamma   90.00
#
_symmetry.space_group_name_H-M   'P 1'
#
loop_
_entity.id
_entity.type
_entity.pdbx_description
1 polymer ?
#
loop_
_entity_poly.entity_id
_entity_poly.type
_entity_poly.pdbx_seq_one_letter_code
_entity_poly.pdbx_strand_id
1 'polypeptide(L)'
;MVLVKKVRKVFTKNKVQAIVYVLVLALLFGLTGLLGYYKILDNSPTNSFIAIEIIIFLLGIGHIFVLRSFFSELSENKNEFFGEFIITLAFLGIALLAFTQVISRFREPFVLTYLAVGFAFIIPLLVLKTYEFALSIPVPVYKKWFYPLNENIKDPTSNELSNPIVISFEFKKKFGDKDMSVLK
;
A
#
# COMPACT_ATOMS: atom_id res chain seq x y z
N MET A 1 7.04 13.02 17.05
CA MET A 1 7.06 12.47 18.43
C MET A 1 6.11 11.28 18.63
N VAL A 2 4.95 11.23 17.97
CA VAL A 2 3.97 10.13 18.09
C VAL A 2 4.48 8.80 17.50
N LEU A 3 5.14 8.85 16.35
CA LEU A 3 5.69 7.68 15.66
C LEU A 3 6.71 6.90 16.52
N VAL A 4 7.68 7.61 17.10
CA VAL A 4 8.70 7.04 17.98
C VAL A 4 8.08 6.45 19.25
N LYS A 5 7.00 7.05 19.77
CA LYS A 5 6.28 6.52 20.94
C LYS A 5 5.64 5.17 20.65
N LYS A 6 5.00 4.98 19.50
CA LYS A 6 4.35 3.72 19.13
C LYS A 6 5.36 2.60 18.89
N VAL A 7 6.42 2.88 18.11
CA VAL A 7 7.51 1.92 17.89
C VAL A 7 8.18 1.54 19.21
N ARG A 8 8.49 2.53 20.07
CA ARG A 8 9.04 2.28 21.41
C ARG A 8 8.10 1.43 22.27
N LYS A 9 6.79 1.64 22.17
CA LYS A 9 5.79 0.92 22.96
C LYS A 9 5.76 -0.58 22.61
N VAL A 10 5.96 -0.95 21.34
CA VAL A 10 6.12 -2.35 20.93
C VAL A 10 7.30 -3.00 21.65
N PHE A 11 8.46 -2.32 21.66
CA PHE A 11 9.66 -2.82 22.33
C PHE A 11 9.59 -2.77 23.87
N THR A 12 8.65 -2.03 24.47
CA THR A 12 8.46 -2.04 25.93
C THR A 12 7.40 -3.03 26.40
N LYS A 13 6.28 -3.15 25.67
CA LYS A 13 5.12 -3.97 26.09
C LYS A 13 5.23 -5.40 25.57
N ASN A 14 5.57 -5.57 24.29
CA ASN A 14 5.61 -6.88 23.61
C ASN A 14 7.05 -7.35 23.37
N LYS A 15 7.99 -6.96 24.25
CA LYS A 15 9.43 -7.16 24.07
C LYS A 15 9.81 -8.62 23.78
N VAL A 16 9.24 -9.56 24.53
CA VAL A 16 9.55 -10.99 24.39
C VAL A 16 9.04 -11.52 23.06
N GLN A 17 7.82 -11.15 22.67
CA GLN A 17 7.24 -11.53 21.39
C GLN A 17 8.05 -10.96 20.22
N ALA A 18 8.52 -9.71 20.30
CA ALA A 18 9.38 -9.10 19.30
C ALA A 18 10.74 -9.79 19.18
N ILE A 19 11.37 -10.14 20.31
CA ILE A 19 12.65 -10.86 20.32
C ILE A 19 12.49 -12.27 19.76
N VAL A 20 11.49 -13.02 20.22
CA VAL A 20 11.22 -14.39 19.72
C VAL A 20 10.92 -14.34 18.22
N TYR A 21 10.07 -13.40 17.79
CA TYR A 21 9.73 -13.25 16.39
C TYR A 21 10.95 -12.94 15.51
N VAL A 22 11.79 -11.99 15.91
CA VAL A 22 12.96 -11.63 15.11
C VAL A 22 13.99 -12.77 15.05
N LEU A 23 14.14 -13.55 16.13
CA LEU A 23 14.99 -14.74 16.13
C LEU A 23 14.45 -15.82 15.20
N VAL A 24 13.13 -16.08 15.22
CA VAL A 24 12.48 -17.01 14.29
C VAL A 24 12.64 -16.53 12.85
N LEU A 25 12.43 -15.23 12.59
CA LEU A 25 12.58 -14.66 11.26
C LEU A 25 14.02 -14.75 10.77
N ALA A 26 15.01 -14.43 11.62
CA ALA A 26 16.42 -14.57 11.30
C ALA A 26 16.82 -16.02 11.03
N LEU A 27 16.28 -16.98 11.79
CA LEU A 27 16.48 -18.40 11.55
C LEU A 27 15.91 -18.81 10.19
N LEU A 28 14.67 -18.43 9.88
CA LEU A 28 14.03 -18.75 8.59
C LEU A 28 14.79 -18.13 7.41
N PHE A 29 15.22 -16.87 7.53
CA PHE A 29 16.06 -16.22 6.53
C PHE A 29 17.41 -16.95 6.37
N GLY A 30 18.08 -17.29 7.47
CA GLY A 30 19.30 -18.10 7.42
C GLY A 30 19.09 -19.45 6.71
N LEU A 31 18.01 -20.16 7.02
CA LEU A 31 17.65 -21.42 6.36
C LEU A 31 17.39 -21.23 4.86
N THR A 32 16.70 -20.16 4.46
CA THR A 32 16.52 -19.87 3.02
C THR A 32 17.84 -19.57 2.32
N GLY A 33 18.82 -18.99 3.01
CA GLY A 33 20.17 -18.77 2.46
C GLY A 33 20.90 -20.06 2.08
N LEU A 34 20.54 -21.20 2.69
CA LEU A 34 21.12 -22.51 2.33
C LEU A 34 20.79 -22.94 0.91
N LEU A 35 19.70 -22.42 0.32
CA LEU A 35 19.37 -22.65 -1.10
C LEU A 35 20.42 -22.06 -2.06
N GLY A 36 21.29 -21.17 -1.58
CA GLY A 36 22.45 -20.72 -2.33
C GLY A 36 23.53 -21.79 -2.52
N TYR A 37 23.43 -22.94 -1.85
CA TYR A 37 24.37 -24.06 -1.98
C TYR A 37 24.37 -24.64 -3.40
N TYR A 38 25.56 -24.84 -3.94
CA TYR A 38 25.80 -25.18 -5.34
C TYR A 38 25.13 -26.50 -5.80
N LYS A 39 24.75 -27.42 -4.90
CA LYS A 39 24.14 -28.71 -5.27
C LYS A 39 22.60 -28.73 -5.26
N ILE A 40 21.92 -27.70 -4.78
CA ILE A 40 20.46 -27.76 -4.56
C ILE A 40 19.66 -27.34 -5.80
N LEU A 41 20.19 -26.45 -6.64
CA LEU A 41 19.49 -25.83 -7.77
C LEU A 41 20.39 -25.73 -9.02
N ASP A 42 20.88 -26.88 -9.50
CA ASP A 42 21.69 -27.03 -10.73
C ASP A 42 22.92 -26.10 -10.80
N ASN A 43 23.43 -25.69 -9.65
CA ASN A 43 24.49 -24.68 -9.49
C ASN A 43 24.20 -23.32 -10.16
N SER A 44 22.99 -23.07 -10.65
CA SER A 44 22.61 -21.80 -11.28
C SER A 44 22.37 -20.72 -10.21
N PRO A 45 23.12 -19.61 -10.23
CA PRO A 45 22.86 -18.49 -9.33
C PRO A 45 21.47 -17.89 -9.53
N THR A 46 20.98 -17.86 -10.77
CA THR A 46 19.66 -17.30 -11.09
C THR A 46 18.53 -18.15 -10.52
N ASN A 47 18.62 -19.48 -10.63
CA ASN A 47 17.60 -20.38 -10.09
C ASN A 47 17.56 -20.29 -8.56
N SER A 48 18.73 -20.21 -7.93
CA SER A 48 18.87 -20.02 -6.49
C SER A 48 18.27 -18.68 -6.04
N PHE A 49 18.51 -17.61 -6.80
CA PHE A 49 17.94 -16.29 -6.53
C PHE A 49 16.40 -16.30 -6.60
N ILE A 50 15.82 -16.82 -7.68
CA ILE A 50 14.35 -16.87 -7.87
C ILE A 50 13.69 -17.71 -6.77
N ALA A 51 14.27 -18.86 -6.42
CA ALA A 51 13.73 -19.72 -5.36
C ALA A 51 13.73 -19.00 -4.00
N ILE A 52 14.82 -18.32 -3.65
CA ILE A 52 14.91 -17.53 -2.42
C ILE A 52 13.92 -16.37 -2.45
N GLU A 53 13.80 -15.66 -3.57
CA GLU A 53 12.87 -14.54 -3.72
C GLU A 53 11.42 -14.96 -3.46
N ILE A 54 10.99 -16.09 -4.02
CA ILE A 54 9.64 -16.65 -3.80
C ILE A 54 9.41 -16.96 -2.32
N ILE A 55 10.37 -17.59 -1.64
CA ILE A 55 10.20 -17.95 -0.23
C ILE A 55 10.17 -16.70 0.65
N ILE A 56 11.04 -15.72 0.38
CA ILE A 56 11.10 -14.46 1.13
C ILE A 56 9.81 -13.65 0.93
N PHE A 57 9.21 -13.68 -0.26
CA PHE A 57 7.89 -13.11 -0.52
C PHE A 57 6.80 -13.79 0.32
N LEU A 58 6.77 -15.13 0.37
CA LEU A 58 5.84 -15.89 1.22
C LEU A 58 6.03 -15.57 2.71
N LEU A 59 7.28 -15.42 3.16
CA LEU A 59 7.58 -14.97 4.53
C LEU A 59 7.08 -13.54 4.78
N GLY A 60 7.11 -12.67 3.78
CA GLY A 60 6.53 -11.31 3.85
C GLY A 60 5.01 -11.35 4.03
N ILE A 61 4.31 -12.29 3.39
CA ILE A 61 2.88 -12.52 3.64
C ILE A 61 2.66 -13.00 5.08
N GLY A 62 3.45 -13.98 5.54
CA GLY A 62 3.43 -14.46 6.92
C GLY A 62 3.68 -13.34 7.95
N HIS A 63 4.59 -12.42 7.63
CA HIS A 63 4.92 -11.27 8.46
C HIS A 63 3.71 -10.38 8.73
N ILE A 64 2.85 -10.14 7.74
CA ILE A 64 1.62 -9.35 7.92
C ILE A 64 0.70 -9.98 8.97
N PHE A 65 0.51 -11.31 8.90
CA PHE A 65 -0.33 -12.01 9.86
C PHE A 65 0.21 -11.88 11.29
N VAL A 66 1.53 -12.00 11.45
CA VAL A 66 2.18 -11.78 12.74
C VAL A 66 2.02 -10.34 13.21
N LEU A 67 2.22 -9.38 12.31
CA LEU A 67 2.11 -7.95 12.61
C LEU A 67 0.70 -7.61 13.13
N ARG A 68 -0.34 -8.07 12.45
CA ARG A 68 -1.75 -7.81 12.83
C ARG A 68 -2.19 -8.59 14.07
N SER A 69 -1.63 -9.77 14.32
CA SER A 69 -2.05 -10.62 15.44
C SER A 69 -1.33 -10.29 16.74
N PHE A 70 0.00 -10.19 16.70
CA PHE A 70 0.84 -9.99 17.90
C PHE A 70 1.18 -8.52 18.15
N PHE A 71 1.13 -7.67 17.12
CA PHE A 71 1.43 -6.24 17.20
C PHE A 71 0.23 -5.40 16.76
N SER A 72 -0.99 -5.82 17.13
CA SER A 72 -2.24 -5.18 16.72
C SER A 72 -2.30 -3.67 17.02
N GLU A 73 -1.63 -3.21 18.08
CA GLU A 73 -1.49 -1.79 18.46
C GLU A 73 -0.85 -0.92 17.36
N LEU A 74 -0.01 -1.51 16.50
CA LEU A 74 0.58 -0.82 15.35
C LEU A 74 -0.44 -0.65 14.22
N SER A 75 -1.36 -1.60 14.10
CA SER A 75 -2.36 -1.70 13.04
C SER A 75 -3.76 -1.20 13.44
N GLU A 76 -3.90 -0.61 14.64
CA GLU A 76 -5.18 -0.04 15.12
C GLU A 76 -5.74 0.99 14.14
N ASN A 77 -4.87 1.84 13.59
CA ASN A 77 -5.25 2.82 12.58
C ASN A 77 -4.78 2.35 11.21
N LYS A 78 -5.72 1.91 10.37
CA LYS A 78 -5.44 1.47 8.99
C LYS A 78 -4.79 2.55 8.13
N ASN A 79 -5.04 3.83 8.44
CA ASN A 79 -4.42 4.95 7.74
C ASN A 79 -2.98 5.26 8.21
N GLU A 80 -2.46 4.51 9.19
CA GLU A 80 -1.08 4.66 9.64
C GLU A 80 -0.15 3.70 8.89
N PHE A 81 0.81 4.26 8.16
CA PHE A 81 1.79 3.50 7.35
C PHE A 81 3.15 3.39 8.05
N PHE A 82 3.68 4.51 8.53
CA PHE A 82 5.08 4.59 8.95
C PHE A 82 5.41 3.68 10.15
N GLY A 83 4.47 3.44 11.06
CA GLY A 83 4.70 2.55 12.21
C GLY A 83 4.96 1.11 11.78
N GLU A 84 4.06 0.56 10.98
CA GLU A 84 4.19 -0.78 10.38
C GLU A 84 5.42 -0.89 9.49
N PHE A 85 5.66 0.13 8.65
CA PHE A 85 6.79 0.15 7.73
C PHE A 85 8.15 0.15 8.44
N ILE A 86 8.33 0.98 9.46
CA ILE A 86 9.60 1.06 10.21
C ILE A 86 9.88 -0.24 10.97
N ILE A 87 8.87 -0.83 11.61
CA ILE A 87 9.04 -2.12 12.31
C ILE A 87 9.37 -3.24 11.32
N THR A 88 8.71 -3.25 10.16
CA THR A 88 9.03 -4.21 9.08
C THR A 88 10.47 -4.06 8.64
N LEU A 89 10.95 -2.83 8.43
CA LEU A 89 12.33 -2.55 8.03
C LEU A 89 13.34 -2.97 9.12
N ALA A 90 13.01 -2.75 10.39
CA ALA A 90 13.85 -3.15 11.51
C ALA A 90 13.99 -4.69 11.61
N PHE A 91 12.88 -5.42 11.50
CA PHE A 91 12.92 -6.88 11.49
C PHE A 91 13.61 -7.45 10.25
N LEU A 92 13.36 -6.86 9.08
CA LEU A 92 14.04 -7.22 7.84
C LEU A 92 15.55 -7.01 7.97
N GLY A 93 16.00 -5.89 8.52
CA GLY A 93 17.42 -5.60 8.71
C GLY A 93 18.13 -6.69 9.53
N ILE A 94 17.53 -7.09 10.65
CA ILE A 94 18.09 -8.16 11.51
C ILE A 94 18.07 -9.52 10.78
N ALA A 95 17.00 -9.83 10.08
CA ALA A 95 16.88 -11.09 9.34
C ALA A 95 17.88 -11.17 8.16
N LEU A 96 18.13 -10.05 7.47
CA LEU A 96 19.12 -9.95 6.40
C LEU A 96 20.55 -10.12 6.91
N LEU A 97 20.86 -9.71 8.14
CA LEU A 97 22.17 -9.99 8.73
C LEU A 97 22.41 -11.51 8.82
N ALA A 98 21.44 -12.27 9.32
CA ALA A 98 21.54 -13.73 9.38
C ALA A 98 21.63 -14.37 7.99
N PHE A 99 20.80 -13.92 7.04
CA PHE A 99 20.85 -14.38 5.65
C PHE A 99 22.22 -14.13 5.01
N THR A 100 22.80 -12.96 5.22
CA THR A 100 24.10 -12.55 4.65
C THR A 100 25.24 -13.47 5.11
N GLN A 101 25.25 -13.85 6.40
CA GLN A 101 26.25 -14.77 6.94
C GLN A 101 26.19 -16.15 6.25
N VAL A 102 24.99 -16.61 5.91
CA VAL A 102 24.82 -17.90 5.23
C VAL A 102 25.17 -17.79 3.75
N ILE A 103 24.61 -16.79 3.04
CA ILE A 103 24.76 -16.70 1.58
C ILE A 103 26.19 -16.37 1.17
N SER A 104 26.92 -15.57 1.97
CA SER A 104 28.34 -15.27 1.73
C SER A 104 29.22 -16.50 1.76
N ARG A 105 28.82 -17.57 2.46
CA ARG A 105 29.58 -18.83 2.49
C ARG A 105 29.50 -19.60 1.16
N PHE A 106 28.43 -19.41 0.39
CA PHE A 106 28.16 -20.18 -0.83
C PHE A 106 28.25 -19.35 -2.12
N ARG A 107 27.96 -18.05 -2.05
CA ARG A 107 27.81 -17.14 -3.20
C ARG A 107 28.42 -15.76 -2.92
N GLU A 108 29.63 -15.73 -2.35
CA GLU A 108 30.37 -14.50 -1.97
C GLU A 108 30.34 -13.39 -3.04
N PRO A 109 30.62 -13.67 -4.34
CA PRO A 109 30.65 -12.62 -5.37
C PRO A 109 29.29 -11.97 -5.64
N PHE A 110 28.19 -12.64 -5.26
CA PHE A 110 26.83 -12.24 -5.57
C PHE A 110 26.05 -11.76 -4.35
N VAL A 111 26.68 -11.62 -3.18
CA VAL A 111 25.99 -11.29 -1.91
C VAL A 111 25.09 -10.06 -2.05
N LEU A 112 25.58 -8.99 -2.69
CA LEU A 112 24.79 -7.77 -2.92
C LEU A 112 23.56 -8.02 -3.80
N THR A 113 23.70 -8.86 -4.83
CA THR A 113 22.57 -9.28 -5.67
C THR A 113 21.55 -10.03 -4.84
N TYR A 114 21.98 -11.03 -4.05
CA TYR A 114 21.07 -11.80 -3.20
C TYR A 114 20.42 -10.96 -2.09
N LEU A 115 21.07 -9.90 -1.59
CA LEU A 115 20.44 -8.99 -0.64
C LEU A 115 19.21 -8.28 -1.20
N ALA A 116 19.12 -8.11 -2.53
CA ALA A 116 17.96 -7.50 -3.18
C ALA A 116 16.67 -8.30 -2.98
N VAL A 117 16.73 -9.60 -2.67
CA VAL A 117 15.53 -10.40 -2.33
C VAL A 117 14.81 -9.85 -1.10
N GLY A 118 15.49 -9.07 -0.25
CA GLY A 118 14.87 -8.38 0.88
C GLY A 118 13.74 -7.44 0.47
N PHE A 119 13.76 -6.90 -0.76
CA PHE A 119 12.65 -6.09 -1.26
C PHE A 119 11.36 -6.91 -1.41
N ALA A 120 11.46 -8.19 -1.79
CA ALA A 120 10.30 -9.07 -1.93
C ALA A 120 9.55 -9.28 -0.61
N PHE A 121 10.25 -9.20 0.53
CA PHE A 121 9.63 -9.27 1.86
C PHE A 121 8.72 -8.06 2.16
N ILE A 122 9.05 -6.89 1.61
CA ILE A 122 8.33 -5.63 1.87
C ILE A 122 7.08 -5.51 1.00
N ILE A 123 7.09 -6.11 -0.21
CA ILE A 123 6.01 -5.97 -1.19
C ILE A 123 4.63 -6.28 -0.62
N PRO A 124 4.39 -7.40 0.10
CA PRO A 124 3.07 -7.70 0.65
C PRO A 124 2.51 -6.58 1.54
N LEU A 125 3.36 -5.94 2.36
CA LEU A 125 2.94 -4.84 3.23
C LEU A 125 2.51 -3.63 2.41
N LEU A 126 3.28 -3.28 1.38
CA LEU A 126 2.97 -2.15 0.51
C LEU A 126 1.65 -2.36 -0.21
N VAL A 127 1.43 -3.55 -0.79
CA VAL A 127 0.18 -3.91 -1.47
C VAL A 127 -1.02 -3.76 -0.52
N LEU A 128 -0.89 -4.28 0.71
CA LEU A 128 -1.96 -4.18 1.70
C LEU A 128 -2.24 -2.74 2.12
N LYS A 129 -1.20 -1.93 2.33
CA LYS A 129 -1.36 -0.52 2.70
C LYS A 129 -1.94 0.32 1.57
N THR A 130 -1.52 0.08 0.33
CA THR A 130 -2.15 0.69 -0.84
C THR A 130 -3.63 0.36 -0.92
N TYR A 131 -4.01 -0.89 -0.64
CA TYR A 131 -5.41 -1.30 -0.58
C TYR A 131 -6.18 -0.58 0.54
N GLU A 132 -5.62 -0.52 1.76
CA GLU A 132 -6.26 0.19 2.89
C GLU A 132 -6.44 1.69 2.61
N PHE A 133 -5.45 2.33 1.98
CA PHE A 133 -5.54 3.73 1.57
C PHE A 133 -6.55 3.97 0.45
N ALA A 134 -6.64 3.06 -0.52
CA ALA A 134 -7.64 3.16 -1.57
C ALA A 134 -9.07 3.11 -1.00
N LEU A 135 -9.30 2.25 0.00
CA LEU A 135 -10.59 2.14 0.68
C LEU A 135 -10.92 3.33 1.59
N SER A 136 -9.94 4.11 2.03
CA SER A 136 -10.17 5.26 2.90
C SER A 136 -10.53 6.55 2.14
N ILE A 137 -10.43 6.55 0.80
CA ILE A 137 -10.86 7.67 -0.03
C ILE A 137 -12.39 7.72 -0.02
N PRO A 138 -13.02 8.80 0.51
CA PRO A 138 -14.47 8.93 0.50
C PRO A 138 -14.99 9.08 -0.93
N VAL A 139 -16.18 8.55 -1.20
CA VAL A 139 -16.86 8.73 -2.49
C VAL A 139 -17.10 10.23 -2.73
N PRO A 140 -16.84 10.75 -3.94
CA PRO A 140 -17.06 12.16 -4.24
C PRO A 140 -18.52 12.54 -3.99
N VAL A 141 -18.77 13.45 -3.06
CA VAL A 141 -20.10 14.04 -2.85
C VAL A 141 -20.26 15.19 -3.82
N TYR A 142 -20.89 14.93 -4.96
CA TYR A 142 -21.22 15.97 -5.93
C TYR A 142 -22.30 16.90 -5.36
N LYS A 143 -22.15 18.22 -5.56
CA LYS A 143 -23.22 19.19 -5.30
C LYS A 143 -24.39 18.86 -6.21
N LYS A 144 -25.48 18.33 -5.64
CA LYS A 144 -26.74 18.16 -6.35
C LYS A 144 -27.44 19.51 -6.39
N TRP A 145 -27.77 19.98 -7.58
CA TRP A 145 -28.66 21.14 -7.72
C TRP A 145 -30.09 20.65 -7.48
N PHE A 146 -30.73 21.15 -6.43
CA PHE A 146 -32.13 20.88 -6.16
C PHE A 146 -32.93 22.10 -6.60
N TYR A 147 -34.03 21.86 -7.33
CA TYR A 147 -34.98 22.93 -7.59
C TYR A 147 -35.63 23.33 -6.26
N PRO A 148 -35.67 24.64 -5.92
CA PRO A 148 -36.24 25.10 -4.67
C PRO A 148 -37.77 24.96 -4.71
N LEU A 149 -38.28 23.83 -4.19
CA LEU A 149 -39.73 23.52 -4.21
C LEU A 149 -40.55 24.35 -3.20
N ASN A 150 -39.90 24.98 -2.21
CA ASN A 150 -40.55 25.73 -1.13
C ASN A 150 -39.96 27.13 -0.90
N GLU A 151 -39.07 27.61 -1.77
CA GLU A 151 -38.63 29.01 -1.67
C GLU A 151 -39.60 29.88 -2.48
N ASN A 152 -40.06 30.96 -1.86
CA ASN A 152 -40.78 32.01 -2.56
C ASN A 152 -39.75 32.79 -3.38
N ILE A 153 -39.55 32.36 -4.64
CA ILE A 153 -38.72 33.10 -5.59
C ILE A 153 -39.49 34.38 -5.90
N LYS A 154 -38.93 35.51 -5.46
CA LYS A 154 -39.50 36.82 -5.74
C LYS A 154 -39.54 37.03 -7.26
N ASP A 155 -40.68 37.49 -7.75
CA ASP A 155 -40.81 37.90 -9.15
C ASP A 155 -39.77 38.99 -9.48
N PRO A 156 -39.15 38.93 -10.67
CA PRO A 156 -38.15 39.91 -11.07
C PRO A 156 -38.78 41.31 -11.13
N THR A 157 -38.06 42.30 -10.60
CA THR A 157 -38.49 43.70 -10.62
C THR A 157 -38.36 44.29 -12.02
N SER A 158 -39.07 45.39 -12.31
CA SER A 158 -39.05 46.06 -13.63
C SER A 158 -37.63 46.48 -14.07
N ASN A 159 -36.74 46.78 -13.12
CA ASN A 159 -35.34 47.08 -13.41
C ASN A 159 -34.52 45.83 -13.76
N GLU A 160 -34.82 44.68 -13.16
CA GLU A 160 -34.16 43.39 -13.48
C GLU A 160 -34.61 42.85 -14.85
N LEU A 161 -35.84 43.20 -15.27
CA LEU A 161 -36.38 42.90 -16.60
C LEU A 161 -35.89 43.84 -17.71
N SER A 162 -35.09 44.86 -17.38
CA SER A 162 -34.59 45.83 -18.37
C SER A 162 -33.58 45.24 -19.36
N ASN A 163 -32.88 44.16 -18.97
CA ASN A 163 -31.94 43.43 -19.83
C ASN A 163 -31.94 41.92 -19.53
N PRO A 164 -32.96 41.17 -19.97
CA PRO A 164 -33.05 39.74 -19.70
C PRO A 164 -32.01 38.97 -20.52
N ILE A 165 -31.30 38.04 -19.87
CA ILE A 165 -30.44 37.08 -20.55
C ILE A 165 -31.33 35.98 -21.14
N VAL A 166 -31.51 35.99 -22.46
CA VAL A 166 -32.25 34.95 -23.17
C VAL A 166 -31.33 33.77 -23.43
N ILE A 167 -31.60 32.64 -22.77
CA ILE A 167 -30.88 31.38 -23.02
C ILE A 167 -31.64 30.63 -24.11
N SER A 168 -31.15 30.69 -25.34
CA SER A 168 -31.67 29.87 -26.44
C SER A 168 -30.98 28.51 -26.47
N PHE A 169 -31.78 27.45 -26.55
CA PHE A 169 -31.25 26.10 -26.70
C PHE A 169 -31.35 25.68 -28.17
N GLU A 170 -30.20 25.39 -28.77
CA GLU A 170 -30.11 24.84 -30.11
C GLU A 170 -29.73 23.37 -30.03
N PHE A 171 -30.57 22.51 -30.59
CA PHE A 171 -30.28 21.09 -30.64
C PHE A 171 -30.71 20.47 -31.97
N LYS A 172 -29.98 19.41 -32.35
CA LYS A 172 -30.30 18.59 -33.51
C LYS A 172 -31.32 17.55 -33.12
N LYS A 173 -32.45 17.50 -33.82
CA LYS A 173 -33.53 16.53 -33.55
C LYS A 173 -33.08 15.08 -33.78
N LYS A 174 -32.17 14.86 -34.73
CA LYS A 174 -31.60 13.55 -35.07
C LYS A 174 -30.10 13.66 -35.35
N PHE A 175 -29.38 12.56 -35.16
CA PHE A 175 -27.95 12.50 -35.44
C PHE A 175 -27.69 12.62 -36.94
N GLY A 176 -26.84 13.57 -37.35
CA GLY A 176 -26.51 13.84 -38.75
C GLY A 176 -27.33 14.93 -39.44
N ASP A 177 -28.32 15.53 -38.75
CA ASP A 177 -29.10 16.62 -39.33
C ASP A 177 -28.25 17.89 -39.52
N LYS A 178 -28.42 18.56 -40.66
CA LYS A 178 -27.71 19.82 -40.97
C LYS A 178 -28.40 21.02 -40.35
N ASP A 179 -29.71 20.94 -40.16
CA ASP A 179 -30.52 22.03 -39.64
C ASP A 179 -30.65 21.96 -38.11
N MET A 180 -30.46 23.11 -37.46
CA MET A 180 -30.60 23.26 -36.01
C MET A 180 -32.03 23.67 -35.68
N SER A 181 -32.66 23.01 -34.71
CA SER A 181 -33.93 23.48 -34.15
C SER A 181 -33.64 24.37 -32.95
N VAL A 182 -34.18 25.58 -32.96
CA VAL A 182 -34.01 26.58 -31.90
C VAL A 182 -35.28 26.65 -31.07
N LEU A 183 -35.15 26.39 -29.77
CA LEU A 183 -36.16 26.78 -28.78
C LEU A 183 -35.68 28.07 -28.13
N LYS A 184 -36.44 29.15 -28.37
CA LYS A 184 -36.23 30.47 -27.79
C LYS A 184 -37.12 30.64 -26.57
#